data_AF-A0A1V9EBV8-F1
#
_entry.id   AF-A0A1V9EBV8-F1
#
_cell.length_a   1.000
_cell.length_b   1.000
_cell.length_c   1.000
_cell.angle_alpha   90.00
_cell.angle_beta   90.00
_cell.angle_gamma   90.00
#
_symmetry.space_group_name_H-M   'P 1'
#
loop_
_entity.id
_entity.type
_entity.pdbx_description
1 polymer ?
#
loop_
_entity_poly.entity_id
_entity_poly.type
_entity_poly.pdbx_seq_one_letter_code
_entity_poly.pdbx_strand_id
1 'polypeptide(L)' 'MKLSQKALKAINNPVTRRRLMDGLDCTEFTISRYIQKNSDNLTKAAAMQVIREVTGWPDNEILEEAVIKIN' A
#
# COMPACT_ATOMS: atom_id res chain seq x y z
N MET A 1 -1.31 10.28 -2.09
CA MET A 1 -2.49 9.42 -2.34
C MET A 1 -2.64 8.44 -1.18
N LYS A 2 -3.74 7.68 -1.15
CA LYS A 2 -4.02 6.67 -0.12
C LYS A 2 -4.37 5.34 -0.80
N LEU A 3 -4.06 4.23 -0.13
CA LEU A 3 -4.51 2.92 -0.56
C LEU A 3 -5.98 2.71 -0.18
N SER A 4 -6.69 1.92 -0.98
CA SER A 4 -8.01 1.43 -0.63
C SER A 4 -7.94 0.51 0.61
N GLN A 5 -9.05 0.40 1.36
CA GLN A 5 -9.13 -0.52 2.49
C GLN A 5 -8.91 -1.97 2.07
N LYS A 6 -9.32 -2.32 0.85
CA LYS A 6 -9.10 -3.63 0.23
C LYS A 6 -7.60 -3.92 0.07
N ALA A 7 -6.85 -2.95 -0.46
CA ALA A 7 -5.41 -3.07 -0.63
C ALA A 7 -4.67 -3.16 0.72
N LEU A 8 -5.03 -2.34 1.70
CA LEU A 8 -4.43 -2.39 3.04
C LEU A 8 -4.56 -3.77 3.70
N LYS A 9 -5.74 -4.40 3.58
CA LYS A 9 -5.96 -5.76 4.09
C LYS A 9 -5.12 -6.80 3.36
N ALA A 10 -5.04 -6.72 2.04
CA ALA A 10 -4.29 -7.68 1.23
C ALA A 10 -2.78 -7.66 1.56
N ILE A 11 -2.21 -6.48 1.80
CA ILE A 11 -0.77 -6.32 2.00
C ILE A 11 -0.32 -6.50 3.45
N ASN A 12 -1.25 -6.54 4.42
CA ASN A 12 -0.93 -6.69 5.84
C ASN A 12 -0.72 -8.15 6.26
N ASN A 13 0.24 -8.81 5.61
CA ASN A 13 0.68 -10.16 5.95
C ASN A 13 2.22 -10.23 5.95
N PRO A 14 2.85 -11.18 6.66
CA PRO A 14 4.32 -11.21 6.81
C PRO A 14 5.09 -11.25 5.49
N VAL A 15 4.60 -12.00 4.51
CA VAL A 15 5.27 -12.16 3.20
C VAL A 15 5.28 -10.85 2.44
N THR A 16 4.14 -10.17 2.34
CA THR A 16 4.07 -8.87 1.66
C THR A 16 4.80 -7.78 2.43
N ARG A 17 4.72 -7.76 3.77
CA ARG A 17 5.48 -6.79 4.58
C ARG A 17 6.98 -6.92 4.36
N ARG A 18 7.50 -8.14 4.26
CA ARG A 18 8.91 -8.37 3.95
C ARG A 18 9.30 -7.78 2.59
N ARG A 19 8.51 -8.01 1.55
CA ARG A 19 8.76 -7.42 0.22
C ARG A 19 8.71 -5.90 0.22
N LEU A 20 7.79 -5.31 1.00
CA LEU A 20 7.70 -3.86 1.16
C LEU A 20 8.91 -3.29 1.92
N MET A 21 9.44 -4.00 2.91
CA MET A 21 10.68 -3.61 3.58
C MET A 21 11.84 -3.53 2.60
N ASP A 22 12.01 -4.57 1.77
CA ASP A 22 13.08 -4.63 0.77
C ASP A 22 12.91 -3.51 -0.29
N GLY A 23 11.67 -3.27 -0.75
CA GLY A 23 11.38 -2.24 -1.74
C GLY A 23 11.45 -0.79 -1.24
N LEU A 24 11.25 -0.56 0.06
CA LEU A 24 11.26 0.78 0.67
C LEU A 24 12.48 1.04 1.57
N ASP A 25 13.40 0.08 1.67
CA ASP A 25 14.58 0.11 2.53
C ASP A 25 14.25 0.55 3.97
N CYS A 26 13.31 -0.19 4.61
CA CYS A 26 12.88 0.13 5.96
C CYS A 26 12.53 -1.12 6.78
N THR A 27 12.32 -0.93 8.09
CA THR A 27 12.04 -2.03 9.02
C THR A 27 10.58 -2.50 8.95
N GLU A 28 10.31 -3.72 9.44
CA GLU A 28 8.94 -4.24 9.52
C GLU A 28 8.05 -3.36 10.42
N PHE A 29 8.63 -2.78 11.47
CA PHE A 29 7.93 -1.83 12.34
C PHE A 29 7.46 -0.60 11.56
N THR A 30 8.32 -0.05 10.70
CA THR A 30 7.98 1.09 9.84
C THR A 30 6.88 0.73 8.84
N ILE A 31 6.95 -0.44 8.19
CA ILE A 31 5.89 -0.92 7.30
C ILE A 31 4.56 -1.09 8.04
N SER A 32 4.58 -1.69 9.23
CA SER A 32 3.38 -1.87 10.06
C SER A 32 2.75 -0.52 10.40
N ARG A 33 3.56 0.48 10.77
CA ARG A 33 3.09 1.86 11.00
C ARG A 33 2.54 2.51 9.73
N TYR A 34 3.16 2.31 8.57
CA TYR A 34 2.68 2.83 7.30
C TYR A 34 1.32 2.25 6.92
N ILE A 35 1.13 0.94 7.09
CA ILE A 35 -0.16 0.26 6.86
C ILE A 35 -1.22 0.82 7.81
N GLN A 36 -0.92 0.88 9.11
CA GLN A 36 -1.86 1.38 10.12
C GLN A 36 -2.30 2.82 9.85
N LYS A 37 -1.40 3.69 9.38
CA LYS A 37 -1.71 5.11 9.08
C LYS A 37 -2.11 5.36 7.62
N ASN A 38 -2.20 4.31 6.81
CA ASN A 38 -2.34 4.40 5.35
C ASN A 38 -1.38 5.46 4.76
N SER A 39 -0.08 5.36 5.06
CA SER A 39 0.91 6.37 4.67
C SER A 39 1.00 6.48 3.15
N ASP A 40 1.16 7.71 2.68
CA ASP A 40 1.55 8.05 1.30
C ASP A 40 2.84 7.34 0.83
N ASN A 41 3.74 6.94 1.73
CA ASN A 41 4.89 6.09 1.41
C ASN A 41 4.48 4.76 0.73
N LEU A 42 3.29 4.23 1.00
CA LEU A 42 2.76 3.04 0.34
C LEU A 42 2.27 3.31 -1.09
N THR A 43 2.18 4.57 -1.50
CA THR A 43 1.83 5.00 -2.86
C THR A 43 3.03 5.45 -3.68
N LYS A 44 4.26 5.31 -3.14
CA LYS A 44 5.50 5.52 -3.91
C LYS A 44 5.71 4.41 -4.92
N ALA A 45 6.47 4.69 -5.97
CA ALA A 45 6.66 3.77 -7.11
C ALA A 45 7.09 2.36 -6.68
N ALA A 46 8.08 2.26 -5.78
CA ALA A 46 8.58 0.96 -5.30
C ALA A 46 7.53 0.17 -4.50
N ALA A 47 6.76 0.84 -3.63
CA ALA A 47 5.65 0.19 -2.92
C ALA A 47 4.55 -0.25 -3.90
N MET A 48 4.15 0.63 -4.83
CA MET A 48 3.10 0.33 -5.81
C MET A 48 3.49 -0.85 -6.71
N GLN A 49 4.77 -0.97 -7.09
CA GLN A 49 5.26 -2.13 -7.81
C GLN A 49 5.02 -3.42 -7.03
N VAL A 50 5.46 -3.48 -5.76
CA VAL A 50 5.24 -4.66 -4.91
C VAL A 50 3.76 -4.97 -4.75
N ILE A 51 2.91 -3.96 -4.55
CA ILE A 51 1.46 -4.13 -4.34
C ILE A 51 0.80 -4.71 -5.61
N ARG A 52 1.16 -4.22 -6.80
CA ARG A 52 0.66 -4.77 -8.07
C ARG A 52 1.11 -6.22 -8.27
N GLU A 53 2.37 -6.53 -7.99
CA GLU A 53 2.91 -7.87 -8.15
C GLU A 53 2.24 -8.90 -7.22
N VAL A 54 1.89 -8.50 -5.98
CA VAL A 54 1.26 -9.43 -5.03
C VAL A 54 -0.25 -9.54 -5.19
N THR A 55 -0.93 -8.49 -5.66
CA THR A 55 -2.40 -8.49 -5.78
C THR A 55 -2.89 -8.79 -7.19
N GLY A 56 -2.10 -8.46 -8.21
CA GLY A 56 -2.54 -8.48 -9.61
C GLY A 56 -3.61 -7.44 -9.94
N TRP A 57 -3.86 -6.48 -9.05
CA TRP A 57 -4.94 -5.50 -9.22
C TRP A 57 -4.49 -4.27 -10.01
N PRO A 58 -5.42 -3.64 -10.75
CA PRO A 58 -5.18 -2.34 -11.37
C PRO A 58 -5.15 -1.21 -10.34
N ASP A 59 -4.58 -0.07 -10.73
CA ASP A 59 -4.37 1.09 -9.84
C ASP A 59 -5.67 1.62 -9.22
N ASN A 60 -6.79 1.58 -9.94
CA ASN A 60 -8.10 2.01 -9.43
C ASN A 60 -8.67 1.09 -8.33
N GLU A 61 -8.22 -0.16 -8.24
CA GLU A 61 -8.57 -1.04 -7.11
C GLU A 61 -7.60 -0.89 -5.93
N ILE A 62 -6.34 -0.53 -6.21
CA ILE A 62 -5.29 -0.34 -5.21
C ILE A 62 -5.44 1.00 -4.49
N LEU A 63 -5.72 2.07 -5.23
CA LEU A 63 -5.79 3.42 -4.72
C LEU A 63 -7.22 3.75 -4.30
N GLU A 64 -7.36 4.53 -3.23
CA GLU A 64 -8.63 5.15 -2.91
C GLU A 64 -8.95 6.19 -3.99
N GLU A 65 -10.08 6.04 -4.67
CA GLU A 65 -10.57 7.08 -5.58
C GLU A 65 -10.71 8.37 -4.79
N ALA A 66 -10.17 9.47 -5.31
CA ALA A 66 -10.40 10.79 -4.73
C ALA A 66 -11.89 11.08 -4.86
N VAL A 67 -12.66 10.77 -3.83
CA VAL A 67 -14.07 11.14 -3.75
C VAL A 67 -14.11 12.67 -3.80
N ILE A 68 -14.38 13.21 -4.99
CA ILE A 68 -14.78 14.60 -5.13
C ILE A 68 -16.13 14.67 -4.40
N LYS A 69 -16.13 15.11 -3.14
CA LYS A 69 -17.35 15.46 -2.44
C LYS A 69 -17.91 16.68 -3.15
N ILE A 70 -18.86 16.45 -4.04
CA ILE A 70 -19.71 17.51 -4.59
C ILE A 70 -20.69 17.84 -3.46
N ASN A 71 -20.45 18.96 -2.78
CA ASN A 71 -21.39 19.53 -1.80
C ASN A 71 -22.55 20.20 -2.51
#